data_AF-A0A101G3K1-F1
#
_entry.id   AF-A0A101G3K1-F1
#
_cell.length_a   1.000
_cell.length_b   1.000
_cell.length_c   1.000
_cell.angle_alpha   90.00
_cell.angle_beta   90.00
_cell.angle_gamma   90.00
#
_symmetry.space_group_name_H-M   'P 1'
#
loop_
_entity.id
_entity.type
_entity.pdbx_description
1 polymer ?
#
loop_
_entity_poly.entity_id
_entity_poly.type
_entity_poly.pdbx_seq_one_letter_code
_entity_poly.pdbx_strand_id
1 'polypeptide(L)'
;MDFEELKKLYLQKKEKYGSEAYKYISQLLEEAKELHRKDWLKNPTKIGDHEQSWRAFKGKNLEKIIQFVITEEVEGMSLKVINGNKLERSRNLSFELSQIKRNLAIDYGEFGLHLPDVDIIIYNPKNYKVLAVISSKVTLRERIAQ
;
A
#
# COMPACT_ATOMS: atom_id res chain seq x y z
N MET A 1 17.49 0.43 5.50
CA MET A 1 16.69 0.71 4.31
C MET A 1 15.40 1.37 4.75
N ASP A 2 15.07 2.52 4.17
CA ASP A 2 13.78 3.18 4.35
C ASP A 2 12.92 3.10 3.08
N PHE A 3 11.76 3.76 3.10
CA PHE A 3 10.85 3.78 1.97
C PHE A 3 11.34 4.66 0.81
N GLU A 4 12.11 5.72 1.08
CA GLU A 4 12.64 6.59 0.03
C GLU A 4 13.73 5.88 -0.78
N GLU A 5 14.55 5.06 -0.12
CA GLU A 5 15.48 4.15 -0.81
C GLU A 5 14.75 3.12 -1.69
N LEU A 6 13.61 2.58 -1.21
CA LEU A 6 12.77 1.68 -1.99
C LEU A 6 12.20 2.36 -3.24
N LYS A 7 11.73 3.61 -3.12
CA LYS A 7 11.27 4.40 -4.27
C LYS A 7 12.40 4.62 -5.27
N LYS A 8 13.61 4.94 -4.80
CA LYS A 8 14.77 5.14 -5.69
C LYS A 8 15.07 3.88 -6.50
N LEU A 9 15.05 2.70 -5.88
CA LEU A 9 15.18 1.42 -6.61
C LEU A 9 14.08 1.25 -7.66
N TYR A 10 12.84 1.62 -7.34
CA TYR A 10 11.75 1.54 -8.30
C TYR A 10 11.94 2.51 -9.48
N LEU A 11 12.36 3.75 -9.21
CA LEU A 11 12.62 4.74 -10.26
C LEU A 11 13.75 4.29 -11.19
N GLN A 12 14.80 3.67 -10.67
CA GLN A 12 15.85 3.04 -11.51
C GLN A 12 15.29 1.93 -12.39
N LYS A 13 14.34 1.12 -11.90
CA LYS A 13 13.64 0.15 -12.73
C LYS A 13 12.73 0.82 -13.75
N LYS A 14 12.08 1.95 -13.42
CA LYS A 14 11.27 2.77 -14.34
C LYS A 14 12.13 3.35 -15.47
N GLU A 15 13.33 3.84 -15.18
CA GLU A 15 14.29 4.29 -16.20
C GLU A 15 14.70 3.15 -17.15
N LYS A 16 14.91 1.94 -16.62
CA LYS A 16 15.35 0.79 -17.40
C LYS A 16 14.24 0.11 -18.22
N TYR A 17 13.04 -0.02 -17.65
CA TYR A 17 11.96 -0.85 -18.20
C TYR A 17 10.72 -0.04 -18.61
N GLY A 18 10.72 1.29 -18.42
CA GLY A 18 9.61 2.16 -18.80
C GLY A 18 8.30 1.81 -18.08
N SER A 19 7.22 1.72 -18.85
CA SER A 19 5.89 1.34 -18.36
C SER A 19 5.84 -0.06 -17.74
N GLU A 20 6.80 -0.93 -18.05
CA GLU A 20 6.81 -2.32 -17.59
C GLU A 20 7.51 -2.50 -16.23
N ALA A 21 7.99 -1.42 -15.61
CA ALA A 21 8.72 -1.49 -14.34
C ALA A 21 7.94 -2.14 -13.20
N TYR A 22 6.61 -1.99 -13.17
CA TYR A 22 5.75 -2.62 -12.16
C TYR A 22 5.84 -4.16 -12.16
N LYS A 23 6.20 -4.78 -13.30
CA LYS A 23 6.37 -6.23 -13.40
C LYS A 23 7.56 -6.74 -12.59
N TYR A 24 8.47 -5.86 -12.19
CA TYR A 24 9.71 -6.19 -11.48
C TYR A 24 9.66 -5.88 -9.97
N ILE A 25 8.48 -5.68 -9.39
CA ILE A 25 8.31 -5.42 -7.95
C ILE A 25 8.87 -6.57 -7.10
N SER A 26 8.70 -7.83 -7.51
CA SER A 26 9.26 -8.98 -6.79
C SER A 26 10.80 -8.91 -6.71
N GLN A 27 11.45 -8.65 -7.84
CA GLN A 27 12.91 -8.48 -7.91
C GLN A 27 13.37 -7.26 -7.09
N LEU A 28 12.61 -6.16 -7.15
CA LEU A 28 12.88 -4.97 -6.35
C LEU A 28 12.88 -5.28 -4.85
N LEU A 29 11.94 -6.13 -4.38
CA LEU A 29 11.89 -6.53 -2.98
C LEU A 29 13.02 -7.49 -2.58
N GLU A 30 13.54 -8.30 -3.51
CA GLU A 30 14.74 -9.12 -3.27
C GLU A 30 15.99 -8.24 -3.10
N GLU A 31 16.17 -7.26 -4.00
CA GLU A 31 17.26 -6.27 -3.90
C GLU A 31 17.15 -5.45 -2.61
N ALA A 32 15.94 -5.02 -2.27
CA ALA A 32 15.64 -4.32 -1.02
C ALA A 32 15.98 -5.15 0.22
N LYS A 33 15.78 -6.48 0.18
CA LYS A 33 16.11 -7.37 1.31
C LYS A 33 17.59 -7.34 1.64
N GLU A 34 18.45 -7.34 0.61
CA GLU A 34 19.90 -7.30 0.83
C GLU A 34 20.36 -5.96 1.40
N LEU A 35 19.79 -4.84 0.93
CA LEU A 35 20.09 -3.52 1.50
C LEU A 35 19.59 -3.42 2.95
N HIS A 36 18.36 -3.88 3.20
CA HIS A 36 17.80 -3.94 4.54
C HIS A 36 18.68 -4.77 5.49
N ARG A 37 19.18 -5.93 5.04
CA ARG A 37 20.09 -6.78 5.82
C ARG A 37 21.40 -6.08 6.17
N LYS A 38 22.00 -5.36 5.22
CA LYS A 38 23.22 -4.58 5.45
C LYS A 38 23.04 -3.53 6.55
N ASP A 39 21.90 -2.85 6.56
CA ASP A 39 21.62 -1.83 7.57
C ASP A 39 21.25 -2.44 8.92
N TRP A 40 20.51 -3.55 8.91
CA TRP A 40 20.20 -4.30 10.11
C TRP A 40 21.47 -4.85 10.78
N LEU A 41 22.49 -5.28 10.03
CA LEU A 41 23.76 -5.72 10.60
C LEU A 41 24.52 -4.58 11.32
N LYS A 42 24.34 -3.33 10.89
CA LYS A 42 24.93 -2.17 11.58
C LYS A 42 24.18 -1.84 12.87
N ASN A 43 22.86 -2.04 12.88
CA ASN A 43 21.98 -1.74 14.01
C ASN A 43 20.94 -2.85 14.20
N PRO A 44 21.32 -4.01 14.76
CA PRO A 44 20.43 -5.14 14.86
C PRO A 44 19.29 -4.88 15.84
N THR A 45 18.12 -5.47 15.56
CA THR A 45 16.99 -5.48 16.50
C THR A 45 17.39 -6.20 17.79
N LYS A 46 16.81 -5.80 18.94
CA LYS A 46 17.06 -6.42 20.26
C LYS A 46 16.92 -7.95 20.28
N ILE A 47 16.00 -8.50 19.47
CA ILE A 47 15.69 -9.93 19.37
C ILE A 47 16.73 -10.68 18.51
N GLY A 48 17.49 -9.97 17.67
CA GLY A 48 18.46 -10.59 16.75
C GLY A 48 17.86 -11.30 15.54
N ASP A 49 16.57 -11.10 15.24
CA ASP A 49 15.88 -11.72 14.09
C ASP A 49 15.66 -10.73 12.93
N HIS A 50 16.54 -10.83 11.92
CA HIS A 50 16.39 -10.06 10.67
C HIS A 50 15.12 -10.42 9.90
N GLU A 51 14.69 -11.68 9.87
CA GLU A 51 13.51 -12.09 9.10
C GLU A 51 12.24 -11.50 9.69
N GLN A 52 12.13 -11.39 11.01
CA GLN A 52 11.01 -10.69 11.65
C GLN A 52 10.98 -9.22 11.27
N SER A 53 12.14 -8.53 11.35
CA SER A 53 12.27 -7.13 10.95
C SER A 53 11.89 -6.94 9.47
N TRP A 54 12.40 -7.82 8.60
CA TRP A 54 12.12 -7.83 7.18
C TRP A 54 10.64 -8.06 6.86
N ARG A 55 9.97 -8.99 7.54
CA ARG A 55 8.53 -9.26 7.34
C ARG A 55 7.69 -8.01 7.59
N ALA A 56 7.96 -7.29 8.67
CA ALA A 56 7.27 -6.05 9.01
C ALA A 56 7.54 -4.94 7.98
N PHE A 57 8.80 -4.80 7.55
CA PHE A 57 9.19 -3.85 6.49
C PHE A 57 8.50 -4.17 5.16
N LYS A 58 8.55 -5.43 4.72
CA LYS A 58 8.10 -5.88 3.40
C LYS A 58 6.61 -5.66 3.18
N GLY A 59 5.77 -6.02 4.16
CA GLY A 59 4.32 -5.84 4.06
C GLY A 59 3.93 -4.37 3.90
N LYS A 60 4.36 -3.54 4.86
CA LYS A 60 4.04 -2.11 4.88
C LYS A 60 4.55 -1.36 3.66
N ASN A 61 5.73 -1.72 3.15
CA ASN A 61 6.30 -1.03 2.01
C ASN A 61 5.83 -1.58 0.66
N LEU A 62 5.31 -2.82 0.59
CA LEU A 62 4.61 -3.30 -0.60
C LEU A 62 3.36 -2.45 -0.88
N GLU A 63 2.54 -2.22 0.13
CA GLU A 63 1.36 -1.36 0.05
C GLU A 63 1.75 0.03 -0.47
N LYS A 64 2.75 0.65 0.16
CA LYS A 64 3.20 1.99 -0.21
C LYS A 64 3.80 2.06 -1.61
N ILE A 65 4.55 1.05 -2.05
CA ILE A 65 5.13 1.06 -3.39
C ILE A 65 4.05 0.86 -4.45
N ILE A 66 3.06 -0.01 -4.21
CA ILE A 66 1.90 -0.17 -5.12
C ILE A 66 1.15 1.15 -5.21
N GLN A 67 0.86 1.81 -4.08
CA GLN A 67 0.21 3.11 -4.09
C GLN A 67 1.02 4.13 -4.90
N PHE A 68 2.34 4.21 -4.68
CA PHE A 68 3.23 5.09 -5.44
C PHE A 68 3.18 4.80 -6.94
N VAL A 69 3.25 3.52 -7.32
CA VAL A 69 3.25 3.07 -8.72
C VAL A 69 1.99 3.49 -9.44
N ILE A 70 0.80 3.34 -8.83
CA ILE A 70 -0.47 3.58 -9.54
C ILE A 70 -0.94 5.03 -9.47
N THR A 71 -0.40 5.85 -8.56
CA THR A 71 -0.93 7.19 -8.30
C THR A 71 -0.82 8.08 -9.54
N GLU A 72 0.31 8.04 -10.24
CA GLU A 72 0.57 8.88 -11.41
C GLU A 72 -0.46 8.60 -12.53
N GLU A 73 -0.68 7.33 -12.85
CA GLU A 73 -1.59 6.90 -13.91
C GLU A 73 -3.06 7.17 -13.53
N VAL A 74 -3.43 6.94 -12.28
CA VAL A 74 -4.80 7.16 -11.80
C VAL A 74 -5.13 8.65 -11.73
N GLU A 75 -4.20 9.48 -11.25
CA GLU A 75 -4.38 10.94 -11.22
C GLU A 75 -4.40 11.52 -12.64
N GLY A 76 -3.64 10.94 -13.58
CA GLY A 76 -3.75 11.25 -15.02
C GLY A 76 -5.15 11.04 -15.60
N MET A 77 -5.96 10.17 -15.00
CA MET A 77 -7.38 9.95 -15.37
C MET A 77 -8.36 10.85 -14.59
N SER A 78 -7.87 11.90 -13.90
CA SER A 78 -8.67 12.77 -13.03
C SER A 78 -9.37 12.04 -11.87
N LEU A 79 -8.79 10.93 -11.42
CA LEU A 79 -9.22 10.19 -10.23
C LEU A 79 -8.27 10.49 -9.06
N LYS A 80 -8.64 10.07 -7.84
CA LYS A 80 -7.78 10.19 -6.66
C LYS A 80 -7.51 8.83 -6.02
N VAL A 81 -6.32 8.72 -5.44
CA VAL A 81 -5.85 7.55 -4.70
C VAL A 81 -5.64 7.93 -3.24
N ILE A 82 -6.20 7.16 -2.30
CA ILE A 82 -5.93 7.32 -0.87
C ILE A 82 -5.57 5.98 -0.21
N ASN A 83 -4.83 6.06 0.88
CA ASN A 83 -4.54 4.92 1.74
C ASN A 83 -5.75 4.64 2.65
N GLY A 84 -6.19 3.38 2.72
CA GLY A 84 -7.36 2.96 3.50
C GLY A 84 -7.20 3.19 5.01
N ASN A 85 -5.98 3.07 5.56
CA ASN A 85 -5.70 3.39 6.97
C ASN A 85 -6.11 4.82 7.34
N LYS A 86 -6.14 5.75 6.36
CA LYS A 86 -6.58 7.12 6.59
C LYS A 86 -8.07 7.20 6.96
N LEU A 87 -8.90 6.29 6.44
CA LEU A 87 -10.33 6.26 6.76
C LEU A 87 -10.62 5.55 8.09
N GLU A 88 -9.83 4.55 8.45
CA GLU A 88 -10.00 3.80 9.69
C GLU A 88 -9.52 4.58 10.92
N ARG A 89 -8.31 5.14 10.87
CA ARG A 89 -7.63 5.66 12.07
C ARG A 89 -7.98 7.10 12.42
N SER A 90 -8.52 7.85 11.46
CA SER A 90 -8.84 9.27 11.67
C SER A 90 -10.21 9.46 12.30
N ARG A 91 -10.24 10.19 13.44
CA ARG A 91 -11.49 10.60 14.11
C ARG A 91 -12.16 11.80 13.44
N ASN A 92 -11.35 12.70 12.87
CA ASN A 92 -11.80 13.92 12.20
C ASN A 92 -11.46 13.83 10.71
N LEU A 93 -12.38 13.28 9.92
CA LEU A 93 -12.25 13.23 8.46
C LEU A 93 -12.75 14.53 7.85
N SER A 94 -12.10 14.98 6.78
CA SER A 94 -12.67 16.02 5.93
C SER A 94 -14.01 15.54 5.34
N PHE A 95 -14.84 16.48 4.87
CA PHE A 95 -16.11 16.12 4.22
C PHE A 95 -15.90 15.10 3.09
N GLU A 96 -14.92 15.33 2.22
CA GLU A 96 -14.52 14.40 1.15
C GLU A 96 -14.26 12.99 1.69
N LEU A 97 -13.33 12.83 2.64
CA LEU A 97 -12.98 11.50 3.16
C LEU A 97 -14.13 10.84 3.94
N SER A 98 -14.96 11.65 4.59
CA SER A 98 -16.18 11.18 5.27
C SER A 98 -17.19 10.60 4.28
N GLN A 99 -17.35 11.22 3.09
CA GLN A 99 -18.17 10.67 2.01
C GLN A 99 -17.59 9.37 1.47
N ILE A 100 -16.27 9.32 1.22
CA ILE A 100 -15.61 8.09 0.76
C ILE A 100 -15.80 6.95 1.77
N LYS A 101 -15.62 7.22 3.06
CA LYS A 101 -15.83 6.22 4.12
C LYS A 101 -17.26 5.68 4.12
N ARG A 102 -18.27 6.55 3.96
CA ARG A 102 -19.67 6.12 3.86
C ARG A 102 -19.94 5.30 2.60
N ASN A 103 -19.40 5.71 1.45
CA ASN A 103 -19.58 5.01 0.17
C ASN A 103 -18.88 3.64 0.13
N LEU A 104 -17.92 3.40 1.03
CA LEU A 104 -17.22 2.13 1.16
C LEU A 104 -17.83 1.22 2.23
N ALA A 105 -18.57 1.78 3.19
CA ALA A 105 -19.12 1.02 4.29
C ALA A 105 -20.25 0.09 3.82
N ILE A 106 -20.27 -1.12 4.40
CA ILE A 106 -21.25 -2.16 4.09
C ILE A 106 -22.18 -2.30 5.29
N ASP A 107 -23.48 -2.14 5.06
CA ASP A 107 -24.51 -2.34 6.06
C ASP A 107 -24.92 -3.82 6.08
N TYR A 108 -24.60 -4.52 7.16
CA TYR A 108 -24.97 -5.92 7.39
C TYR A 108 -26.27 -6.04 8.21
N GLY A 109 -27.08 -4.98 8.30
CA GLY A 109 -28.35 -4.97 9.01
C GLY A 109 -28.15 -5.06 10.53
N GLU A 110 -28.63 -6.14 11.14
CA GLU A 110 -28.51 -6.36 12.59
C GLU A 110 -27.05 -6.44 13.07
N PHE A 111 -26.12 -6.78 12.17
CA PHE A 111 -24.69 -6.84 12.47
C PHE A 111 -23.98 -5.48 12.33
N GLY A 112 -24.70 -4.44 11.89
CA GLY A 112 -24.23 -3.07 11.84
C GLY A 112 -23.45 -2.70 10.57
N LEU A 113 -22.84 -1.52 10.61
CA LEU A 113 -22.12 -0.91 9.50
C LEU A 113 -20.61 -1.17 9.64
N HIS A 114 -20.02 -1.84 8.66
CA HIS A 114 -18.61 -2.24 8.67
C HIS A 114 -17.84 -1.60 7.53
N LEU A 115 -16.59 -1.21 7.81
CA LEU A 115 -15.65 -0.80 6.76
C LEU A 115 -14.81 -2.03 6.35
N PRO A 116 -14.72 -2.37 5.06
CA PRO A 116 -13.83 -3.44 4.61
C PRO A 116 -12.36 -3.06 4.83
N ASP A 117 -11.53 -4.05 5.15
CA ASP A 117 -10.07 -3.92 5.25
C ASP A 117 -9.47 -3.80 3.84
N VAL A 118 -9.15 -2.58 3.44
CA VAL A 118 -8.60 -2.26 2.12
C VAL A 118 -7.38 -1.36 2.26
N ASP A 119 -6.35 -1.63 1.47
CA ASP A 119 -5.09 -0.88 1.55
C ASP A 119 -5.18 0.44 0.78
N ILE A 120 -5.73 0.38 -0.44
CA ILE A 120 -5.77 1.52 -1.37
C ILE A 120 -7.17 1.68 -1.94
N ILE A 121 -7.63 2.93 -2.01
CA ILE A 121 -8.96 3.29 -2.51
C ILE A 121 -8.80 4.26 -3.68
N ILE A 122 -9.47 3.96 -4.79
CA ILE A 122 -9.54 4.81 -5.99
C ILE A 122 -10.96 5.34 -6.12
N TYR A 123 -11.11 6.65 -6.23
CA TYR A 123 -12.42 7.29 -6.33
C TYR A 123 -12.42 8.49 -7.29
N ASN A 124 -13.62 8.87 -7.73
CA ASN A 124 -13.84 10.08 -8.52
C ASN A 124 -14.01 11.29 -7.57
N PRO A 125 -13.14 12.31 -7.64
CA PRO A 125 -13.19 13.45 -6.72
C PRO A 125 -14.41 14.38 -6.93
N LYS A 126 -15.08 14.32 -8.08
CA LYS A 126 -16.23 15.20 -8.38
C LYS A 126 -17.52 14.76 -7.69
N ASN A 127 -17.71 13.44 -7.53
CA ASN A 127 -18.93 12.86 -6.98
C ASN A 127 -18.69 11.87 -5.84
N TYR A 128 -17.43 11.71 -5.41
CA TYR A 128 -17.01 10.82 -4.33
C TYR A 128 -17.33 9.33 -4.56
N LYS A 129 -17.62 8.93 -5.81
CA LYS A 129 -17.88 7.53 -6.14
C LYS A 129 -16.57 6.72 -6.02
N VAL A 130 -16.58 5.72 -5.15
CA VAL A 130 -15.51 4.71 -5.09
C VAL A 130 -15.60 3.84 -6.33
N LEU A 131 -14.50 3.70 -7.06
CA LEU A 131 -14.42 2.96 -8.32
C LEU A 131 -13.71 1.62 -8.15
N ALA A 132 -12.69 1.59 -7.31
CA ALA A 132 -11.93 0.38 -7.02
C ALA A 132 -11.31 0.46 -5.63
N VAL A 133 -11.11 -0.72 -5.05
CA VAL A 133 -10.29 -0.92 -3.86
C VAL A 133 -9.25 -2.00 -4.15
N ILE A 134 -8.08 -1.85 -3.57
CA ILE A 134 -6.96 -2.78 -3.74
C ILE A 134 -6.53 -3.23 -2.34
N SER A 135 -6.46 -4.54 -2.14
CA SER A 135 -5.77 -5.16 -1.03
C SER A 135 -4.51 -5.83 -1.58
N SER A 136 -3.39 -5.57 -0.93
CA SER A 136 -2.06 -6.02 -1.32
C SER A 136 -1.52 -7.02 -0.32
N LYS A 137 -1.19 -8.22 -0.79
CA LYS A 137 -0.61 -9.27 0.05
C LYS A 137 0.73 -9.69 -0.54
N VAL A 138 1.75 -9.72 0.31
CA VAL A 138 3.12 -10.11 -0.06
C VAL A 138 3.21 -11.59 -0.44
N THR A 139 2.45 -12.44 0.22
CA THR A 139 2.34 -13.86 -0.08
C THR A 139 0.89 -14.29 0.07
N LEU A 140 0.40 -14.97 -0.95
CA LEU A 140 -0.89 -15.61 -0.98
C LEU A 140 -0.75 -16.97 -0.27
N ARG A 141 -0.96 -16.99 1.04
CA ARG A 141 -1.06 -18.23 1.84
C ARG A 141 -2.51 -18.40 2.30
N GLU A 142 -2.77 -18.91 3.50
CA GLU A 142 -4.10 -18.94 4.13
C GLU A 142 -4.79 -17.55 4.19
N ARG A 143 -4.00 -16.48 4.05
CA ARG A 143 -4.42 -15.07 4.09
C ARG A 143 -5.22 -14.56 2.89
N ILE A 144 -5.50 -15.40 1.89
CA ILE A 144 -6.40 -15.03 0.77
C ILE A 144 -7.86 -15.00 1.24
N ALA A 145 -8.20 -15.80 2.26
CA ALA A 145 -9.54 -15.87 2.83
C ALA A 145 -9.86 -14.71 3.79
N GLN A 146 -8.92 -13.77 4.00
CA GLN A 146 -9.01 -12.61 4.88
C GLN A 146 -8.79 -11.32 4.10
#